data_AF-A0A7C7D2M2-F1
#
_entry.id   AF-A0A7C7D2M2-F1
#
_cell.length_a   1.000
_cell.length_b   1.000
_cell.length_c   1.000
_cell.angle_alpha   90.00
_cell.angle_beta   90.00
_cell.angle_gamma   90.00
#
_symmetry.space_group_name_H-M   'P 1'
#
loop_
_entity.id
_entity.type
_entity.pdbx_description
1 polymer ?
#
loop_
_entity_poly.entity_id
_entity_poly.type
_entity_poly.pdbx_seq_one_letter_code
_entity_poly.pdbx_strand_id
1 'polypeptide(L)'
;MKRQSFIILLLTALAVASSCKKKAIDLNPEYIGEWRTEYDVHDGYIILTIGDDGKANYKEYGPNADEDLERMARIKDDALYIGRKSLPIYQEPTLVSDTTCAWSSSGGICIVYSATMHLGNWPYYRVETTYEY
;
A
#
# COMPACT_ATOMS: atom_id res chain seq x y z
N MET A 1 27.23 8.50 43.14
CA MET A 1 26.35 9.11 42.10
C MET A 1 26.87 8.80 40.68
N LYS A 2 26.84 7.53 40.22
CA LYS A 2 27.34 7.13 38.88
C LYS A 2 26.32 6.34 38.02
N ARG A 3 25.12 6.07 38.54
CA ARG A 3 24.10 5.24 37.86
C ARG A 3 23.15 6.05 36.97
N GLN A 4 22.97 7.35 37.24
CA GLN A 4 22.05 8.19 36.46
C GLN A 4 22.53 8.48 35.03
N SER A 5 23.85 8.54 34.81
CA SER A 5 24.42 8.85 33.48
C SER A 5 24.22 7.72 32.45
N PHE A 6 24.05 6.47 32.89
CA PHE A 6 23.83 5.34 31.99
C PHE A 6 22.39 5.29 31.44
N ILE A 7 21.41 5.72 32.23
CA ILE A 7 19.99 5.68 31.85
C ILE A 7 19.70 6.71 30.75
N ILE A 8 20.32 7.89 30.84
CA ILE A 8 20.15 8.97 29.86
C ILE A 8 20.77 8.58 28.50
N LEU A 9 21.92 7.88 28.50
CA LEU A 9 22.57 7.41 27.28
C LEU A 9 21.79 6.30 26.57
N LEU A 10 21.09 5.44 27.34
CA LEU A 10 20.25 4.38 26.79
C LEU A 10 18.96 4.95 26.15
N LEU A 11 18.37 5.98 26.78
CA LEU A 11 17.17 6.65 26.28
C LEU A 11 17.44 7.47 25.00
N THR A 12 18.61 8.10 24.87
CA THR A 12 19.00 8.79 23.63
C THR A 12 19.34 7.81 22.51
N ALA A 13 19.97 6.67 22.80
CA ALA A 13 20.18 5.63 21.79
C ALA A 13 18.86 5.03 21.27
N LEU A 14 17.85 4.87 22.14
CA LEU A 14 16.51 4.45 21.73
C LEU A 14 15.77 5.52 20.91
N ALA A 15 16.01 6.81 21.21
CA ALA A 15 15.40 7.93 20.50
C ALA A 15 15.98 8.15 19.10
N VAL A 16 17.23 7.75 18.82
CA VAL A 16 17.87 7.89 17.50
C VAL A 16 17.50 6.75 16.53
N ALA A 17 16.91 5.66 17.05
CA ALA A 17 16.22 4.67 16.22
C ALA A 17 14.88 5.19 15.64
N SER A 18 14.55 6.47 15.82
CA SER A 18 13.39 7.15 15.23
C SER A 18 13.50 7.27 13.70
N SER A 19 13.39 6.13 13.03
CA SER A 19 12.39 5.86 12.00
C SER A 19 12.29 6.96 10.92
N CYS A 20 13.39 7.14 10.18
CA CYS A 20 13.34 7.80 8.88
C CYS A 20 12.39 7.01 7.96
N LYS A 21 11.43 7.69 7.34
CA LYS A 21 10.55 7.07 6.34
C LYS A 21 11.40 6.54 5.18
N LYS A 22 11.41 5.23 4.97
CA LYS A 22 12.12 4.59 3.84
C LYS A 22 11.17 4.45 2.66
N LYS A 23 11.66 4.45 1.42
CA LYS A 23 10.78 4.17 0.28
C LYS A 23 10.23 2.75 0.39
N ALA A 24 8.97 2.55 0.06
CA ALA A 24 8.34 1.23 0.15
C ALA A 24 9.08 0.18 -0.69
N ILE A 25 9.43 0.56 -1.93
CA ILE A 25 10.13 -0.31 -2.88
C ILE A 25 11.55 -0.69 -2.48
N ASP A 26 12.23 0.14 -1.67
CA ASP A 26 13.57 -0.16 -1.16
C ASP A 26 13.53 -1.25 -0.07
N LEU A 27 12.36 -1.44 0.55
CA LEU A 27 12.13 -2.45 1.58
C LEU A 27 11.53 -3.73 1.00
N ASN A 28 10.56 -3.59 0.10
CA ASN A 28 9.90 -4.70 -0.55
C ASN A 28 9.53 -4.33 -2.00
N PRO A 29 10.27 -4.81 -3.01
CA PRO A 29 9.99 -4.52 -4.41
C PRO A 29 8.61 -4.97 -4.88
N GLU A 30 7.98 -5.93 -4.19
CA GLU A 30 6.66 -6.45 -4.57
C GLU A 30 5.54 -5.41 -4.45
N TYR A 31 5.77 -4.29 -3.74
CA TYR A 31 4.86 -3.15 -3.73
C TYR A 31 4.64 -2.52 -5.12
N ILE A 32 5.58 -2.71 -6.07
CA ILE A 32 5.46 -2.16 -7.42
C ILE A 32 4.27 -2.79 -8.13
N GLY A 33 3.45 -1.94 -8.77
CA GLY A 33 2.29 -2.36 -9.55
C GLY A 33 1.05 -1.55 -9.25
N GLU A 34 -0.05 -1.94 -9.90
CA GLU A 34 -1.37 -1.41 -9.63
C GLU A 34 -2.11 -2.32 -8.65
N TRP A 35 -2.63 -1.73 -7.59
CA TRP A 35 -3.35 -2.41 -6.52
C TRP A 35 -4.77 -1.86 -6.44
N ARG A 36 -5.75 -2.75 -6.30
CA ARG A 36 -7.16 -2.37 -6.20
C ARG A 36 -7.83 -3.01 -5.01
N THR A 37 -8.73 -2.29 -4.35
CA THR A 37 -9.68 -2.93 -3.43
C THR A 37 -10.80 -3.61 -4.22
N GLU A 38 -11.60 -4.42 -3.54
CA GLU A 38 -12.91 -4.83 -4.07
C GLU A 38 -13.83 -3.62 -4.31
N TYR A 39 -14.83 -3.82 -5.18
CA TYR A 39 -15.96 -2.91 -5.33
C TYR A 39 -16.79 -2.92 -4.03
N ASP A 40 -17.36 -1.77 -3.66
CA ASP A 40 -18.11 -1.47 -2.43
C ASP A 40 -17.29 -1.01 -1.21
N VAL A 41 -16.00 -0.73 -1.38
CA VAL A 41 -15.23 0.04 -0.38
C VAL A 41 -15.63 1.52 -0.48
N HIS A 42 -16.25 2.07 0.56
CA HIS A 42 -16.76 3.46 0.60
C HIS A 42 -17.81 3.80 -0.48
N ASP A 43 -18.70 2.86 -0.80
CA ASP A 43 -19.64 2.97 -1.94
C ASP A 43 -18.90 3.12 -3.29
N GLY A 44 -17.71 2.51 -3.41
CA GLY A 44 -16.89 2.52 -4.61
C GLY A 44 -15.64 1.64 -4.50
N TYR A 45 -14.48 2.09 -4.98
CA TYR A 45 -13.22 1.32 -4.92
C TYR A 45 -11.99 2.23 -4.92
N ILE A 46 -10.85 1.69 -4.49
CA ILE A 46 -9.58 2.42 -4.40
C ILE A 46 -8.58 1.82 -5.41
N ILE A 47 -7.85 2.68 -6.13
CA ILE A 47 -6.69 2.30 -6.93
C ILE A 47 -5.44 2.92 -6.31
N LEU A 48 -4.44 2.08 -6.04
CA LEU A 48 -3.10 2.47 -5.62
C LEU A 48 -2.09 1.96 -6.65
N THR A 49 -1.45 2.86 -7.38
CA THR A 49 -0.36 2.53 -8.31
C THR A 49 0.97 2.92 -7.69
N ILE A 50 1.93 2.01 -7.60
CA ILE A 50 3.30 2.30 -7.14
C ILE A 50 4.27 2.00 -8.29
N GLY A 51 4.99 3.03 -8.73
CA GLY A 51 6.01 2.93 -9.78
C GLY A 51 7.33 2.38 -9.27
N ASP A 52 8.18 1.96 -10.21
CA ASP A 52 9.56 1.53 -9.97
C ASP A 52 10.47 2.63 -9.41
N ASP A 53 10.10 3.90 -9.58
CA ASP A 53 10.76 5.06 -8.98
C ASP A 53 10.35 5.32 -7.51
N GLY A 54 9.35 4.57 -7.03
CA GLY A 54 8.75 4.63 -5.69
C GLY A 54 7.67 5.70 -5.54
N LYS A 55 7.34 6.45 -6.60
CA LYS A 55 6.15 7.32 -6.57
C LYS A 55 4.90 6.47 -6.57
N ALA A 56 3.92 6.91 -5.80
CA ALA A 56 2.62 6.30 -5.71
C ALA A 56 1.53 7.29 -6.12
N ASN A 57 0.53 6.78 -6.82
CA ASN A 57 -0.72 7.47 -7.13
C ASN A 57 -1.85 6.72 -6.40
N TYR A 58 -2.60 7.43 -5.56
CA TYR A 58 -3.71 6.90 -4.79
C TYR A 58 -4.99 7.62 -5.19
N LYS A 59 -5.98 6.87 -5.66
CA LYS A 59 -7.26 7.38 -6.15
C LYS A 59 -8.40 6.63 -5.49
N GLU A 60 -9.38 7.38 -5.03
CA GLU A 60 -10.65 6.81 -4.54
C GLU A 60 -11.72 7.10 -5.59
N TYR A 61 -12.54 6.10 -5.89
CA TYR A 61 -13.70 6.23 -6.76
C TYR A 61 -14.94 5.98 -5.92
N GLY A 62 -15.96 6.82 -6.04
CA GLY A 62 -17.20 6.71 -5.27
C GLY A 62 -17.81 8.07 -4.95
N PRO A 63 -18.99 8.10 -4.31
CA PRO A 63 -19.69 9.34 -3.94
C PRO A 63 -18.93 10.19 -2.91
N ASN A 64 -18.00 9.57 -2.17
CA ASN A 64 -17.19 10.20 -1.14
C ASN A 64 -15.69 10.20 -1.49
N ALA A 65 -15.35 10.16 -2.79
CA ALA A 65 -13.96 10.15 -3.24
C ALA A 65 -13.21 11.41 -2.77
N ASP A 66 -12.08 11.20 -2.08
CA ASP A 66 -11.10 12.24 -1.78
C ASP A 66 -10.31 12.64 -3.05
N GLU A 67 -9.48 13.68 -2.94
CA GLU A 67 -8.57 14.13 -4.01
C GLU A 67 -7.53 13.05 -4.38
N ASP A 68 -7.23 12.95 -5.68
CA ASP A 68 -6.13 12.13 -6.21
C ASP A 68 -4.78 12.55 -5.59
N LEU A 69 -4.05 11.60 -5.01
CA LEU A 69 -2.76 11.86 -4.37
C LEU A 69 -1.61 11.21 -5.13
N GLU A 70 -0.71 12.02 -5.68
CA GLU A 70 0.53 11.55 -6.30
C GLU A 70 1.76 11.96 -5.48
N ARG A 71 2.35 11.03 -4.71
CA ARG A 71 3.50 11.29 -3.82
C ARG A 71 4.38 10.05 -3.68
N MET A 72 5.62 10.21 -3.21
CA MET A 72 6.51 9.09 -2.87
C MET A 72 5.87 8.18 -1.81
N ALA A 73 5.75 6.88 -2.10
CA ALA A 73 5.32 5.87 -1.15
C ALA A 73 6.45 5.57 -0.17
N ARG A 74 6.16 5.72 1.14
CA ARG A 74 7.15 5.47 2.18
C ARG A 74 6.58 4.64 3.32
N ILE A 75 7.40 3.76 3.90
CA ILE A 75 7.01 2.95 5.06
C ILE A 75 7.67 3.51 6.31
N LYS A 76 6.87 3.58 7.38
CA LYS A 76 7.31 3.97 8.72
C LYS A 76 6.32 3.38 9.73
N ASP A 77 6.81 2.82 10.83
CA ASP A 77 5.97 2.35 11.96
C ASP A 77 4.79 1.47 11.50
N ASP A 78 5.08 0.47 10.65
CA ASP A 78 4.10 -0.47 10.07
C ASP A 78 2.93 0.20 9.32
N ALA A 79 3.18 1.37 8.72
CA ALA A 79 2.22 2.06 7.88
C ALA A 79 2.85 2.54 6.57
N LEU A 80 2.07 2.42 5.49
CA LEU A 80 2.36 3.00 4.18
C LEU A 80 1.87 4.45 4.16
N TYR A 81 2.76 5.38 3.83
CA TYR A 81 2.48 6.79 3.71
C TYR A 81 2.54 7.26 2.27
N ILE A 82 1.50 7.98 1.85
CA ILE A 82 1.42 8.68 0.57
C ILE A 82 1.04 10.13 0.88
N GLY A 83 2.05 11.00 0.94
CA GLY A 83 1.85 12.37 1.43
C GLY A 83 1.41 12.41 2.90
N ARG A 84 0.17 12.87 3.13
CA ARG A 84 -0.48 12.90 4.47
C ARG A 84 -1.37 11.68 4.74
N LYS A 85 -1.72 10.90 3.70
CA LYS A 85 -2.47 9.65 3.87
C LYS A 85 -1.55 8.63 4.53
N SER A 86 -2.10 7.91 5.50
CA SER A 86 -1.41 6.85 6.25
C SER A 86 -2.30 5.63 6.23
N LEU A 87 -1.78 4.52 5.75
CA LEU A 87 -2.48 3.24 5.65
C LEU A 87 -1.71 2.22 6.50
N PRO A 88 -2.26 1.77 7.65
CA PRO A 88 -1.65 0.69 8.42
C PRO A 88 -1.41 -0.55 7.56
N ILE A 89 -0.27 -1.20 7.69
CA ILE A 89 0.06 -2.43 6.98
C ILE A 89 -0.26 -3.59 7.91
N TYR A 90 -1.37 -4.28 7.68
CA TYR A 90 -1.69 -5.51 8.42
C TYR A 90 -1.07 -6.74 7.76
N GLN A 91 -0.86 -6.68 6.45
CA GLN A 91 -0.20 -7.73 5.68
C GLN A 91 0.61 -7.11 4.53
N GLU A 92 1.89 -7.46 4.47
CA GLU A 92 2.80 -7.14 3.37
C GLU A 92 2.37 -7.83 2.06
N PRO A 93 2.74 -7.29 0.88
CA PRO A 93 2.55 -7.94 -0.41
C PRO A 93 2.97 -9.41 -0.40
N THR A 94 1.99 -10.28 -0.69
CA THR A 94 2.18 -11.72 -0.79
C THR A 94 1.72 -12.17 -2.17
N LEU A 95 2.59 -12.84 -2.93
CA LEU A 95 2.25 -13.39 -4.23
C LEU A 95 1.13 -14.42 -4.09
N VAL A 96 0.14 -14.34 -4.97
CA VAL A 96 -0.93 -15.34 -5.06
C VAL A 96 -0.90 -15.97 -6.45
N SER A 97 -1.18 -17.26 -6.52
CA SER A 97 -1.24 -18.02 -7.77
C SER A 97 -2.63 -18.03 -8.41
N ASP A 98 -3.56 -17.20 -7.92
CA ASP A 98 -4.98 -17.29 -8.28
C ASP A 98 -5.40 -16.24 -9.31
N THR A 99 -5.63 -16.73 -10.53
CA THR A 99 -6.31 -15.96 -11.59
C THR A 99 -7.82 -15.97 -11.35
N THR A 100 -8.40 -14.82 -11.00
CA THR A 100 -9.86 -14.68 -10.84
C THR A 100 -10.47 -13.91 -12.00
N CYS A 101 -10.94 -14.60 -13.05
CA CYS A 101 -11.62 -13.92 -14.15
C CYS A 101 -13.05 -13.51 -13.74
N ALA A 102 -13.38 -12.22 -13.84
CA ALA A 102 -14.73 -11.69 -13.64
C ALA A 102 -15.46 -11.51 -14.99
N TRP A 103 -16.25 -12.49 -15.39
CA TRP A 103 -16.97 -12.43 -16.67
C TRP A 103 -18.11 -11.42 -16.64
N SER A 104 -18.06 -10.39 -17.48
CA SER A 104 -19.21 -9.50 -17.74
C SER A 104 -20.07 -10.05 -18.88
N SER A 105 -21.38 -9.83 -18.82
CA SER A 105 -22.35 -10.26 -19.84
C SER A 105 -22.18 -9.60 -21.22
N SER A 106 -21.28 -8.63 -21.34
CA SER A 106 -21.01 -7.84 -22.56
C SER A 106 -19.68 -8.18 -23.24
N GLY A 107 -18.90 -9.12 -22.71
CA GLY A 107 -17.52 -9.40 -23.13
C GLY A 107 -16.66 -9.61 -21.87
N GLY A 108 -15.95 -10.73 -21.79
CA GLY A 108 -15.30 -11.18 -20.57
C GLY A 108 -14.04 -10.38 -20.26
N ILE A 109 -14.09 -9.51 -19.25
CA ILE A 109 -12.89 -8.93 -18.65
C ILE A 109 -12.28 -9.97 -17.72
N CYS A 110 -11.17 -10.61 -18.09
CA CYS A 110 -10.41 -11.36 -17.09
C CYS A 110 -9.46 -10.39 -16.38
N ILE A 111 -9.68 -10.19 -15.08
CA ILE A 111 -8.74 -9.50 -14.21
C ILE A 111 -7.84 -10.57 -13.60
N VAL A 112 -6.54 -10.51 -13.89
CA VAL A 112 -5.58 -11.43 -13.27
C VAL A 112 -4.97 -10.74 -12.06
N TYR A 113 -5.12 -11.36 -10.89
CA TYR A 113 -4.48 -10.92 -9.67
C TYR A 113 -3.21 -11.73 -9.43
N SER A 114 -2.09 -11.09 -9.09
CA SER A 114 -0.83 -11.79 -8.83
C SER A 114 -0.27 -11.62 -7.42
N ALA A 115 -0.85 -10.72 -6.63
CA ALA A 115 -0.51 -10.54 -5.24
C ALA A 115 -1.68 -9.97 -4.43
N THR A 116 -1.64 -10.18 -3.12
CA THR A 116 -2.54 -9.57 -2.14
C THR A 116 -1.74 -8.82 -1.08
N MET A 117 -2.26 -7.71 -0.58
CA MET A 117 -1.78 -7.03 0.62
C MET A 117 -2.98 -6.51 1.42
N HIS A 118 -2.79 -6.20 2.71
CA HIS A 118 -3.85 -5.65 3.54
C HIS A 118 -3.40 -4.30 4.10
N LEU A 119 -4.01 -3.23 3.59
CA LEU A 119 -3.74 -1.85 4.00
C LEU A 119 -4.99 -1.22 4.61
N GLY A 120 -4.88 -0.69 5.82
CA GLY A 120 -6.06 -0.28 6.59
C GLY A 120 -7.04 -1.44 6.71
N ASN A 121 -8.34 -1.19 6.69
CA ASN A 121 -9.33 -2.25 6.88
C ASN A 121 -9.65 -3.06 5.62
N TRP A 122 -8.85 -2.91 4.55
CA TRP A 122 -9.23 -3.39 3.23
C TRP A 122 -8.14 -4.25 2.57
N PRO A 123 -8.52 -5.38 1.95
CA PRO A 123 -7.62 -6.11 1.08
C PRO A 123 -7.38 -5.33 -0.22
N TYR A 124 -6.15 -5.37 -0.70
CA TYR A 124 -5.72 -4.86 -1.99
C TYR A 124 -5.17 -6.01 -2.83
N TYR A 125 -5.56 -6.02 -4.10
CA TYR A 125 -5.21 -7.05 -5.06
C TYR A 125 -4.39 -6.43 -6.19
N ARG A 126 -3.20 -6.98 -6.47
CA ARG A 126 -2.32 -6.49 -7.53
C ARG A 126 -2.84 -6.95 -8.89
N VAL A 127 -3.12 -6.01 -9.78
CA VAL A 127 -3.65 -6.25 -11.13
C VAL A 127 -2.51 -6.35 -12.14
N GLU A 128 -2.44 -7.45 -12.90
CA GLU A 128 -1.41 -7.63 -13.94
C GLU A 128 -1.92 -7.44 -15.37
N THR A 129 -3.19 -7.74 -15.65
CA THR A 129 -3.75 -7.56 -16.99
C THR A 129 -5.25 -7.36 -16.92
N THR A 130 -5.75 -6.39 -17.69
CA THR A 130 -7.17 -6.19 -17.98
C THR A 130 -7.33 -6.38 -19.49
N TYR A 131 -8.05 -7.42 -19.93
CA TYR A 131 -8.42 -7.56 -21.34
C TYR A 131 -9.77 -6.89 -21.58
N GLU A 132 -9.79 -5.87 -22.43
CA GLU A 132 -11.02 -5.33 -23.04
C GLU A 132 -11.12 -5.90 -24.46
N TYR A 133 -12.30 -6.38 -24.84
CA TYR A 133 -12.68 -6.66 -26.23
C TYR A 133 -13.70 -5.61 -26.67
#